data_AF-A0A9P7Z4M5-F1
#
_entry.id   AF-A0A9P7Z4M5-F1
#
_cell.length_a   1.000
_cell.length_b   1.000
_cell.length_c   1.000
_cell.angle_alpha   90.00
_cell.angle_beta   90.00
_cell.angle_gamma   90.00
#
_symmetry.space_group_name_H-M   'P 1'
#
loop_
_entity.id
_entity.type
_entity.pdbx_description
1 polymer ?
#
loop_
_entity_poly.entity_id
_entity_poly.type
_entity_poly.pdbx_seq_one_letter_code
_entity_poly.pdbx_strand_id
1 'polypeptide(L)'
;MAGTINLSLLAEFHGELAQALPPYEHDLYLHILQIAKAGKMMIQARTGHVTEINVEDEKLRKFILAGSKTIFKGDKHIAFRLCGPSALKVQEYYSDPASARVDSSLFLWRLMIWRLWGWGRPELMEKLATIINVNEGLIVLNQIDTDLGTPLTSMGVYGKIILPVAKREAILKGISRVIDALVAQQSLLSFKALQDIFVQANIIYLPSTGLVLWLILCDLAEFGFCTQPTIEDLVTKLGSPPYVKKKKGKGGSGPVKGLFVVEQSSKGGHKIPYSTTQGVRNGLSQVFEALKFHLDPMSQELQGRDFTVADLEHVLCKIARCAGN
;
A
#
# COMPACT_ATOMS: atom_id res chain seq x y z
N MET A 1 -12.46 -5.91 28.99
CA MET A 1 -13.25 -4.67 28.95
C MET A 1 -13.30 -4.22 27.50
N ALA A 2 -14.47 -4.22 26.85
CA ALA A 2 -14.62 -3.71 25.48
C ALA A 2 -14.79 -2.19 25.55
N GLY A 3 -13.96 -1.44 24.81
CA GLY A 3 -13.99 0.02 24.80
C GLY A 3 -14.94 0.58 23.73
N THR A 4 -15.42 1.80 23.94
CA THR A 4 -16.06 2.65 22.92
C THR A 4 -15.04 3.69 22.45
N ILE A 5 -14.88 3.89 21.14
CA ILE A 5 -14.03 4.96 20.61
C ILE A 5 -14.94 6.10 20.12
N ASN A 6 -14.71 7.30 20.67
CA ASN A 6 -15.36 8.53 20.25
C ASN A 6 -14.37 9.44 19.51
N LEU A 7 -14.70 9.85 18.29
CA LEU A 7 -13.88 10.73 17.46
C LEU A 7 -14.20 12.24 17.64
N SER A 8 -15.04 12.62 18.61
CA SER A 8 -15.36 14.02 18.92
C SER A 8 -14.16 14.86 19.40
N LEU A 9 -12.98 14.25 19.57
CA LEU A 9 -11.71 14.87 19.94
C LEU A 9 -10.78 15.08 18.73
N LEU A 10 -11.29 15.58 17.61
CA LEU A 10 -10.42 16.11 16.54
C LEU A 10 -9.78 17.46 16.89
N ALA A 11 -10.18 18.07 18.01
CA ALA A 11 -9.51 19.23 18.60
C ALA A 11 -8.31 18.80 19.47
N GLU A 12 -7.39 18.02 18.92
CA GLU A 12 -6.11 17.71 19.57
C GLU A 12 -5.04 18.66 19.05
N PHE A 13 -4.23 19.15 19.98
CA PHE A 13 -3.10 20.06 19.79
C PHE A 13 -2.38 19.86 18.45
N HIS A 14 -2.58 20.78 17.51
CA HIS A 14 -1.79 20.82 16.28
C HIS A 14 -0.40 21.31 16.65
N GLY A 15 0.64 20.50 16.46
CA GLY A 15 2.03 20.93 16.63
C GLY A 15 2.32 22.19 15.82
N GLU A 16 3.30 23.00 16.24
CA GLU A 16 3.63 24.30 15.62
C GLU A 16 3.83 24.18 14.09
N LEU A 17 4.43 23.08 13.62
CA LEU A 17 4.62 22.80 12.19
C LEU A 17 3.29 22.64 11.42
N ALA A 18 2.27 22.01 12.02
CA ALA A 18 0.97 21.85 11.39
C ALA A 18 0.24 23.19 11.26
N GLN A 19 0.36 24.07 12.26
CA GLN A 19 -0.24 25.40 12.22
C GLN A 19 0.43 26.34 11.20
N ALA A 20 1.69 26.08 10.85
CA ALA A 20 2.45 26.84 9.86
C ALA A 20 2.26 26.33 8.41
N LEU A 21 1.52 25.25 8.20
CA LEU A 21 1.26 24.72 6.85
C LEU A 21 0.41 25.70 6.03
N PRO A 22 0.68 25.86 4.73
CA PRO A 22 -0.23 26.60 3.86
C PRO A 22 -1.62 25.92 3.81
N PRO A 23 -2.68 26.65 3.40
CA PRO A 23 -4.06 26.17 3.58
C PRO A 23 -4.37 24.79 2.99
N TYR A 24 -3.87 24.50 1.78
CA TYR A 24 -4.10 23.20 1.14
C TYR A 24 -3.35 22.06 1.86
N GLU A 25 -2.10 22.28 2.23
CA GLU A 25 -1.26 21.36 2.98
C GLU A 25 -1.87 21.05 4.34
N HIS A 26 -2.42 22.07 5.02
CA HIS A 26 -3.12 21.91 6.27
C HIS A 26 -4.37 21.03 6.12
N ASP A 27 -5.20 21.28 5.10
CA ASP A 27 -6.35 20.43 4.80
C ASP A 27 -5.93 19.00 4.47
N LEU A 28 -4.84 18.81 3.72
CA LEU A 28 -4.30 17.50 3.40
C LEU A 28 -3.82 16.76 4.66
N TYR A 29 -3.10 17.45 5.54
CA TYR A 29 -2.67 16.94 6.84
C TYR A 29 -3.87 16.45 7.67
N LEU A 30 -4.95 17.24 7.76
CA LEU A 30 -6.15 16.86 8.51
C LEU A 30 -6.83 15.61 7.94
N HIS A 31 -6.96 15.52 6.61
CA HIS A 31 -7.54 14.33 5.96
C HIS A 31 -6.69 13.08 6.18
N ILE A 32 -5.37 13.19 6.10
CA ILE A 32 -4.46 12.06 6.34
C ILE A 32 -4.59 11.60 7.79
N LEU A 33 -4.59 12.51 8.75
CA LEU A 33 -4.73 12.20 10.16
C LEU A 33 -6.07 11.52 10.46
N GLN A 34 -7.17 12.04 9.91
CA GLN A 34 -8.51 11.45 10.08
C GLN A 34 -8.58 10.01 9.55
N ILE A 35 -8.00 9.76 8.38
CA ILE A 35 -7.99 8.43 7.76
C ILE A 35 -7.05 7.46 8.50
N ALA A 36 -5.91 7.93 9.01
CA ALA A 36 -5.02 7.13 9.84
C ALA A 36 -5.72 6.70 11.15
N LYS A 37 -6.38 7.64 11.85
CA LYS A 37 -7.19 7.37 13.05
C LYS A 37 -8.31 6.35 12.74
N ALA A 38 -9.02 6.51 11.62
CA ALA A 38 -10.02 5.55 11.18
C ALA A 38 -9.42 4.17 10.88
N GLY A 39 -8.22 4.11 10.30
CA GLY A 39 -7.46 2.89 10.09
C GLY A 39 -7.14 2.16 11.40
N LYS A 40 -6.68 2.87 12.43
CA LYS A 40 -6.47 2.32 13.78
C LYS A 40 -7.76 1.71 14.34
N MET A 41 -8.88 2.42 14.23
CA MET A 41 -10.18 1.92 14.69
C MET A 41 -10.61 0.65 13.96
N MET A 42 -10.40 0.57 12.64
CA MET A 42 -10.67 -0.66 11.88
C MET A 42 -9.84 -1.83 12.37
N ILE A 43 -8.57 -1.61 12.69
CA ILE A 43 -7.67 -2.65 13.22
C ILE A 43 -8.20 -3.13 14.58
N GLN A 44 -8.50 -2.21 15.49
CA GLN A 44 -9.01 -2.52 16.82
C GLN A 44 -10.38 -3.24 16.78
N ALA A 45 -11.27 -2.84 15.86
CA ALA A 45 -12.55 -3.52 15.67
C ALA A 45 -12.36 -4.95 15.15
N ARG A 46 -11.40 -5.18 14.24
CA ARG A 46 -11.11 -6.51 13.69
C ARG A 46 -10.45 -7.44 14.71
N THR A 47 -9.65 -6.90 15.62
CA THR A 47 -9.00 -7.68 16.69
C THR A 47 -9.89 -7.82 17.93
N GLY A 48 -11.16 -7.39 17.87
CA GLY A 48 -12.12 -7.54 18.97
C GLY A 48 -11.90 -6.60 20.16
N HIS A 49 -11.03 -5.60 20.04
CA HIS A 49 -10.74 -4.64 21.11
C HIS A 49 -11.84 -3.56 21.25
N VAL A 50 -12.65 -3.37 20.20
CA VAL A 50 -13.73 -2.38 20.14
C VAL A 50 -14.98 -3.05 19.58
N THR A 51 -16.09 -2.97 20.33
CA THR A 51 -17.38 -3.53 19.92
C THR A 51 -18.31 -2.50 19.28
N GLU A 52 -18.11 -1.21 19.57
CA GLU A 52 -18.94 -0.12 19.04
C GLU A 52 -18.09 1.00 18.43
N ILE A 53 -18.45 1.38 17.19
CA ILE A 53 -17.85 2.48 16.44
C ILE A 53 -18.80 3.68 16.51
N ASN A 54 -18.51 4.64 17.38
CA ASN A 54 -19.29 5.87 17.53
C ASN A 54 -18.61 7.03 16.80
N VAL A 55 -19.03 7.26 15.56
CA VAL A 55 -18.48 8.30 14.67
C VAL A 55 -19.63 9.07 14.06
N GLU A 56 -19.69 10.38 14.34
CA GLU A 56 -20.77 11.28 13.90
C GLU A 56 -20.76 11.48 12.37
N ASP A 57 -19.57 11.57 11.76
CA ASP A 57 -19.44 11.63 10.30
C ASP A 57 -19.90 10.31 9.66
N GLU A 58 -21.05 10.35 8.99
CA GLU A 58 -21.66 9.16 8.40
C GLU A 58 -20.77 8.52 7.31
N LYS A 59 -20.04 9.32 6.52
CA LYS A 59 -19.14 8.81 5.48
C LYS A 59 -17.96 8.09 6.11
N LEU A 60 -17.35 8.69 7.14
CA LEU A 60 -16.26 8.07 7.89
C LEU A 60 -16.72 6.78 8.59
N ARG A 61 -17.92 6.79 9.19
CA ARG A 61 -18.52 5.60 9.81
C ARG A 61 -18.72 4.48 8.79
N LYS A 62 -19.30 4.78 7.61
CA LYS A 62 -19.46 3.80 6.52
C LYS A 62 -18.12 3.27 6.03
N PHE A 63 -17.11 4.13 5.92
CA PHE A 63 -15.76 3.76 5.54
C PHE A 63 -15.11 2.78 6.54
N ILE A 64 -15.19 3.06 7.84
CA ILE A 64 -14.69 2.17 8.91
C ILE A 64 -15.42 0.83 8.85
N LEU A 65 -16.75 0.85 8.86
CA LEU A 65 -17.56 -0.37 8.81
C LEU A 65 -17.25 -1.19 7.54
N ALA A 66 -17.06 -0.55 6.39
CA ALA A 66 -16.70 -1.25 5.17
C ALA A 66 -15.36 -2.00 5.30
N GLY A 67 -14.34 -1.38 5.90
CA GLY A 67 -13.02 -1.98 6.13
C GLY A 67 -13.02 -3.16 7.10
N SER A 68 -13.95 -3.17 8.05
CA SER A 68 -14.06 -4.24 9.05
C SER A 68 -14.80 -5.48 8.56
N LYS A 69 -15.51 -5.45 7.42
CA LYS A 69 -16.39 -6.55 6.96
C LYS A 69 -15.67 -7.83 6.53
N THR A 70 -14.58 -7.73 5.79
CA THR A 70 -13.86 -8.91 5.24
C THR A 70 -12.37 -8.65 5.17
N ILE A 71 -11.55 -9.72 5.05
CA ILE A 71 -10.10 -9.64 4.81
C ILE A 71 -9.79 -8.76 3.58
N PHE A 72 -10.47 -9.00 2.46
CA PHE A 72 -10.34 -8.19 1.24
C PHE A 72 -10.69 -6.73 1.42
N LYS A 73 -11.74 -6.44 2.21
CA LYS A 73 -12.13 -5.08 2.50
C LYS A 73 -11.15 -4.41 3.46
N GLY A 74 -10.59 -5.14 4.42
CA GLY A 74 -9.51 -4.67 5.29
C GLY A 74 -8.34 -4.14 4.49
N ASP A 75 -7.81 -4.95 3.57
CA ASP A 75 -6.72 -4.55 2.67
C ASP A 75 -7.03 -3.30 1.85
N LYS A 76 -8.32 -3.14 1.51
CA LYS A 76 -8.81 -2.00 0.76
C LYS A 76 -8.97 -0.73 1.61
N HIS A 77 -9.15 -0.78 2.92
CA HIS A 77 -9.55 0.40 3.70
C HIS A 77 -8.60 0.73 4.85
N ILE A 78 -7.85 -0.24 5.39
CA ILE A 78 -6.86 0.00 6.45
C ILE A 78 -5.73 0.86 5.88
N ALA A 79 -5.40 1.92 6.61
CA ALA A 79 -4.48 2.96 6.18
C ALA A 79 -3.00 2.61 6.50
N PHE A 80 -2.76 1.89 7.60
CA PHE A 80 -1.44 1.37 7.98
C PHE A 80 -1.12 0.13 7.15
N ARG A 81 -0.03 0.20 6.38
CA ARG A 81 0.27 -0.78 5.34
C ARG A 81 0.50 -2.19 5.89
N LEU A 82 1.30 -2.32 6.94
CA LEU A 82 1.63 -3.61 7.56
C LEU A 82 0.46 -4.23 8.31
N CYS A 83 -0.55 -3.44 8.67
CA CYS A 83 -1.78 -3.93 9.29
C CYS A 83 -2.81 -4.43 8.26
N GLY A 84 -2.52 -4.30 6.96
CA GLY A 84 -3.35 -4.87 5.91
C GLY A 84 -3.30 -6.40 5.98
N PRO A 85 -4.45 -7.10 5.87
CA PRO A 85 -4.46 -8.57 5.91
C PRO A 85 -3.51 -9.28 4.94
N SER A 86 -3.19 -8.70 3.77
CA SER A 86 -2.18 -9.29 2.87
C SER A 86 -0.77 -9.17 3.40
N ALA A 87 -0.43 -8.02 4.00
CA ALA A 87 0.88 -7.82 4.61
C ALA A 87 1.05 -8.72 5.83
N LEU A 88 0.03 -8.79 6.69
CA LEU A 88 0.02 -9.70 7.85
C LEU A 88 0.21 -11.16 7.41
N LYS A 89 -0.42 -11.60 6.31
CA LYS A 89 -0.25 -12.97 5.81
C LYS A 89 1.18 -13.23 5.31
N VAL A 90 1.84 -12.25 4.69
CA VAL A 90 3.26 -12.37 4.31
C VAL A 90 4.14 -12.45 5.55
N GLN A 91 3.88 -11.61 6.56
CA GLN A 91 4.62 -11.59 7.83
C GLN A 91 4.43 -12.87 8.66
N GLU A 92 3.29 -13.55 8.53
CA GLU A 92 3.06 -14.87 9.16
C GLU A 92 4.06 -15.92 8.67
N TYR A 93 4.40 -15.89 7.37
CA TYR A 93 5.37 -16.83 6.78
C TYR A 93 6.81 -16.34 6.88
N TYR A 94 7.02 -15.02 6.95
CA TYR A 94 8.32 -14.37 7.01
C TYR A 94 8.30 -13.29 8.08
N SER A 95 8.36 -13.71 9.35
CA SER A 95 8.28 -12.78 10.49
C SER A 95 9.58 -12.01 10.73
N ASP A 96 10.72 -12.55 10.30
CA ASP A 96 12.05 -11.95 10.48
C ASP A 96 12.68 -11.59 9.11
N PRO A 97 13.03 -10.31 8.85
CA PRO A 97 13.78 -9.91 7.67
C PRO A 97 15.09 -10.70 7.43
N ALA A 98 15.78 -11.14 8.48
CA ALA A 98 16.99 -11.94 8.32
C ALA A 98 16.67 -13.31 7.68
N SER A 99 15.58 -13.96 8.09
CA SER A 99 15.12 -15.22 7.51
C SER A 99 14.81 -15.11 6.01
N ALA A 100 14.23 -13.97 5.59
CA ALA A 100 13.92 -13.70 4.19
C ALA A 100 15.18 -13.55 3.32
N ARG A 101 16.32 -13.18 3.90
CA ARG A 101 17.59 -13.01 3.17
C ARG A 101 18.39 -14.30 3.02
N VAL A 102 18.26 -15.24 3.95
CA VAL A 102 18.97 -16.54 3.92
C VAL A 102 18.60 -17.34 2.67
N ASP A 103 17.31 -17.37 2.31
CA ASP A 103 16.83 -17.93 1.04
C ASP A 103 16.12 -16.84 0.22
N SER A 104 16.92 -15.82 -0.15
CA SER A 104 16.42 -14.66 -0.88
C SER A 104 15.74 -15.04 -2.19
N SER A 105 16.25 -16.03 -2.93
CA SER A 105 15.64 -16.50 -4.18
C SER A 105 14.20 -17.00 -3.98
N LEU A 106 13.99 -17.93 -3.03
CA LEU A 106 12.67 -18.49 -2.79
C LEU A 106 11.70 -17.46 -2.19
N PHE A 107 12.19 -16.65 -1.25
CA PHE A 107 11.42 -15.56 -0.66
C PHE A 107 10.93 -14.57 -1.73
N LEU A 108 11.87 -14.05 -2.55
CA LEU A 108 11.57 -13.08 -3.60
C LEU A 108 10.54 -13.65 -4.58
N TRP A 109 10.74 -14.91 -4.98
CA TRP A 109 9.80 -15.61 -5.84
C TRP A 109 8.41 -15.69 -5.20
N ARG A 110 8.29 -16.24 -3.98
CA ARG A 110 7.00 -16.37 -3.27
C ARG A 110 6.28 -15.04 -3.12
N LEU A 111 6.99 -13.99 -2.69
CA LEU A 111 6.42 -12.66 -2.52
C LEU A 111 5.80 -12.14 -3.82
N MET A 112 6.52 -12.24 -4.93
CA MET A 112 6.03 -11.80 -6.24
C MET A 112 4.82 -12.61 -6.70
N ILE A 113 4.87 -13.94 -6.53
CA ILE A 113 3.74 -14.82 -6.88
C ILE A 113 2.52 -14.55 -5.99
N TRP A 114 2.70 -14.32 -4.69
CA TRP A 114 1.59 -13.99 -3.79
C TRP A 114 0.95 -12.66 -4.16
N ARG A 115 1.73 -11.64 -4.52
CA ARG A 115 1.19 -10.33 -4.95
C ARG A 115 0.46 -10.41 -6.28
N LEU A 116 0.89 -11.25 -7.22
CA LEU A 116 0.30 -11.38 -8.55
C LEU A 116 -0.87 -12.37 -8.61
N TRP A 117 -0.83 -13.46 -7.85
CA TRP A 117 -1.78 -14.57 -7.97
C TRP A 117 -2.29 -15.13 -6.65
N GLY A 118 -1.47 -15.10 -5.59
CA GLY A 118 -1.84 -15.70 -4.31
C GLY A 118 -2.92 -14.94 -3.54
N TRP A 119 -2.90 -13.60 -3.58
CA TRP A 119 -3.80 -12.84 -2.73
C TRP A 119 -5.27 -12.99 -3.14
N GLY A 120 -6.05 -13.56 -2.22
CA GLY A 120 -7.43 -13.98 -2.43
C GLY A 120 -7.62 -15.44 -2.83
N ARG A 121 -6.55 -16.23 -2.80
CA ARG A 121 -6.51 -17.68 -2.99
C ARG A 121 -5.70 -18.29 -1.84
N PRO A 122 -6.28 -18.41 -0.63
CA PRO A 122 -5.54 -18.86 0.55
C PRO A 122 -4.89 -20.23 0.34
N GLU A 123 -5.54 -21.14 -0.38
CA GLU A 123 -5.02 -22.48 -0.69
C GLU A 123 -3.74 -22.42 -1.54
N LEU A 124 -3.68 -21.48 -2.50
CA LEU A 124 -2.45 -21.24 -3.26
C LEU A 124 -1.36 -20.66 -2.34
N MET A 125 -1.70 -19.71 -1.48
CA MET A 125 -0.71 -19.12 -0.57
C MET A 125 -0.11 -20.17 0.37
N GLU A 126 -0.94 -21.04 0.93
CA GLU A 126 -0.55 -22.14 1.81
C GLU A 126 0.33 -23.16 1.09
N LYS A 127 -0.08 -23.63 -0.11
CA LYS A 127 0.75 -24.54 -0.92
C LYS A 127 2.11 -23.94 -1.27
N LEU A 128 2.16 -22.65 -1.61
CA LEU A 128 3.42 -21.97 -1.91
C LEU A 128 4.25 -21.72 -0.66
N ALA A 129 3.68 -21.70 0.54
CA ALA A 129 4.43 -21.53 1.78
C ALA A 129 5.22 -22.79 2.17
N THR A 130 4.87 -23.98 1.65
CA THR A 130 5.50 -25.26 2.01
C THR A 130 6.58 -25.73 1.04
N ILE A 131 6.69 -25.14 -0.16
CA ILE A 131 7.75 -25.50 -1.11
C ILE A 131 9.15 -25.24 -0.52
N ILE A 132 10.19 -25.91 -1.01
CA ILE A 132 11.57 -25.67 -0.53
C ILE A 132 12.48 -25.04 -1.58
N ASN A 133 11.98 -24.85 -2.81
CA ASN A 133 12.72 -24.20 -3.88
C ASN A 133 11.76 -23.67 -4.97
N VAL A 134 12.31 -22.85 -5.89
CA VAL A 134 11.56 -22.23 -6.99
C VAL A 134 10.99 -23.28 -7.97
N ASN A 135 11.69 -24.39 -8.21
CA ASN A 135 11.24 -25.42 -9.15
C ASN A 135 9.96 -26.10 -8.67
N GLU A 136 9.88 -26.44 -7.39
CA GLU A 136 8.65 -26.93 -6.77
C GLU A 136 7.52 -25.90 -6.87
N GLY A 137 7.82 -24.63 -6.66
CA GLY A 137 6.86 -23.54 -6.85
C GLY A 137 6.29 -23.48 -8.27
N LEU A 138 7.12 -23.69 -9.28
CA LEU A 138 6.67 -23.77 -10.68
C LEU A 138 5.75 -24.96 -10.93
N ILE A 139 6.04 -26.12 -10.32
CA ILE A 139 5.17 -27.30 -10.39
C ILE A 139 3.80 -26.98 -9.77
N VAL A 140 3.79 -26.40 -8.56
CA VAL A 140 2.56 -25.98 -7.89
C VAL A 140 1.75 -25.01 -8.74
N LEU A 141 2.37 -23.98 -9.33
CA LEU A 141 1.68 -23.01 -10.18
C LEU A 141 1.11 -23.60 -11.47
N ASN A 142 1.71 -24.65 -12.00
CA ASN A 142 1.19 -25.34 -13.19
C ASN A 142 0.02 -26.27 -12.83
N GLN A 143 0.02 -26.84 -11.63
CA GLN A 143 -1.03 -27.75 -11.15
C GLN A 143 -2.24 -27.01 -10.56
N ILE A 144 -2.04 -25.79 -10.04
CA ILE A 144 -3.09 -25.09 -9.28
C ILE A 144 -4.34 -24.77 -10.10
N ASP A 145 -4.22 -24.54 -11.42
CA ASP A 145 -5.38 -24.33 -12.28
C ASP A 145 -6.28 -25.58 -12.32
N THR A 146 -5.66 -26.76 -12.35
CA THR A 146 -6.32 -28.06 -12.29
C THR A 146 -6.90 -28.30 -10.90
N ASP A 147 -6.12 -28.06 -9.85
CA ASP A 147 -6.52 -28.32 -8.45
C ASP A 147 -7.69 -27.42 -7.99
N LEU A 148 -7.71 -26.15 -8.41
CA LEU A 148 -8.76 -25.20 -8.04
C LEU A 148 -9.94 -25.20 -9.02
N GLY A 149 -9.85 -25.95 -10.13
CA GLY A 149 -10.83 -25.95 -11.21
C GLY A 149 -11.08 -24.58 -11.85
N THR A 150 -10.26 -23.56 -11.53
CA THR A 150 -10.44 -22.18 -11.97
C THR A 150 -9.09 -21.55 -12.28
N PRO A 151 -8.85 -21.13 -13.54
CA PRO A 151 -7.54 -20.63 -13.92
C PRO A 151 -7.14 -19.35 -13.16
N LEU A 152 -5.84 -19.17 -12.92
CA LEU A 152 -5.23 -17.99 -12.31
C LEU A 152 -5.30 -16.77 -13.26
N THR A 153 -6.50 -16.27 -13.53
CA THR A 153 -6.74 -15.21 -14.52
C THR A 153 -6.90 -13.83 -13.93
N SER A 154 -6.94 -13.66 -12.61
CA SER A 154 -7.22 -12.36 -11.99
C SER A 154 -6.45 -12.11 -10.70
N MET A 155 -6.03 -10.86 -10.50
CA MET A 155 -5.60 -10.35 -9.20
C MET A 155 -6.81 -9.95 -8.35
N GLY A 156 -7.26 -10.84 -7.45
CA GLY A 156 -8.53 -10.71 -6.73
C GLY A 156 -8.73 -9.41 -5.93
N VAL A 157 -7.63 -8.75 -5.54
CA VAL A 157 -7.69 -7.64 -4.57
C VAL A 157 -7.57 -6.26 -5.21
N TYR A 158 -6.98 -6.19 -6.39
CA TYR A 158 -6.67 -4.91 -7.05
C TYR A 158 -7.64 -4.55 -8.19
N GLY A 159 -8.82 -5.18 -8.24
CA GLY A 159 -9.90 -4.84 -9.18
C GLY A 159 -9.98 -5.82 -10.36
N LYS A 160 -10.45 -5.34 -11.51
CA LYS A 160 -10.61 -6.13 -12.75
C LYS A 160 -9.28 -6.38 -13.49
N ILE A 161 -8.15 -6.52 -12.78
CA ILE A 161 -6.89 -6.81 -13.48
C ILE A 161 -6.88 -8.30 -13.80
N ILE A 162 -7.00 -8.59 -15.10
CA ILE A 162 -6.96 -9.94 -15.65
C ILE A 162 -5.53 -10.19 -16.12
N LEU A 163 -4.91 -11.25 -15.61
CA LEU A 163 -3.61 -11.78 -16.03
C LEU A 163 -3.87 -12.95 -16.98
N PRO A 164 -3.72 -12.78 -18.31
CA PRO A 164 -3.96 -13.86 -19.26
C PRO A 164 -2.99 -15.01 -19.01
N VAL A 165 -3.50 -16.25 -19.00
CA VAL A 165 -2.67 -17.47 -18.84
C VAL A 165 -1.53 -17.48 -19.87
N ALA A 166 -1.79 -17.07 -21.10
CA ALA A 166 -0.80 -16.96 -22.18
C ALA A 166 0.38 -16.01 -21.89
N LYS A 167 0.29 -15.15 -20.88
CA LYS A 167 1.36 -14.24 -20.46
C LYS A 167 2.11 -14.72 -19.21
N ARG A 168 1.67 -15.81 -18.58
CA ARG A 168 2.25 -16.35 -17.33
C ARG A 168 3.74 -16.63 -17.49
N GLU A 169 4.15 -17.33 -18.55
CA GLU A 169 5.56 -17.67 -18.79
C GLU A 169 6.43 -16.41 -18.93
N ALA A 170 5.98 -15.41 -19.69
CA ALA A 170 6.70 -14.16 -19.85
C ALA A 170 6.85 -13.38 -18.54
N ILE A 171 5.81 -13.39 -17.69
CA ILE A 171 5.83 -12.81 -16.35
C ILE A 171 6.86 -13.55 -15.47
N LEU A 172 6.80 -14.89 -15.42
CA LEU A 172 7.73 -15.72 -14.64
C LEU A 172 9.18 -15.51 -15.09
N LYS A 173 9.45 -15.44 -16.40
CA LYS A 173 10.78 -15.10 -16.93
C LYS A 173 11.28 -13.74 -16.48
N GLY A 174 10.39 -12.75 -16.41
CA GLY A 174 10.76 -11.43 -15.88
C GLY A 174 11.01 -11.44 -14.38
N ILE A 175 10.22 -12.19 -13.61
CA ILE A 175 10.44 -12.44 -12.18
C ILE A 175 11.81 -13.06 -11.95
N SER A 176 12.18 -14.11 -12.70
CA SER A 176 13.51 -14.73 -12.60
C SER A 176 14.63 -13.73 -12.84
N ARG A 177 14.54 -12.88 -13.88
CA ARG A 177 15.54 -11.82 -14.11
C ARG A 177 15.69 -10.86 -12.93
N VAL A 178 14.59 -10.50 -12.28
CA VAL A 178 14.63 -9.65 -11.08
C VAL A 178 15.30 -10.40 -9.94
N ILE A 179 14.95 -11.66 -9.68
CA ILE A 179 15.55 -12.47 -8.63
C ILE A 179 17.06 -12.56 -8.83
N ASP A 180 17.50 -12.95 -10.04
CA ASP A 180 18.91 -13.08 -10.38
C ASP A 180 19.66 -11.76 -10.14
N ALA A 181 19.07 -10.64 -10.57
CA ALA A 181 19.65 -9.32 -10.36
C ALA A 181 19.75 -8.94 -8.87
N LEU A 182 18.78 -9.32 -8.04
CA LEU A 182 18.75 -9.00 -6.61
C LEU A 182 19.67 -9.88 -5.77
N VAL A 183 19.70 -11.19 -6.06
CA VAL A 183 20.59 -12.14 -5.40
C VAL A 183 22.06 -11.80 -5.68
N ALA A 184 22.36 -11.23 -6.84
CA ALA A 184 23.69 -10.75 -7.19
C ALA A 184 24.12 -9.46 -6.46
N GLN A 185 23.20 -8.73 -5.81
CA GLN A 185 23.55 -7.49 -5.12
C GLN A 185 24.26 -7.76 -3.80
N GLN A 186 25.38 -7.08 -3.60
CA GLN A 186 26.18 -7.18 -2.37
C GLN A 186 25.88 -6.04 -1.38
N SER A 187 25.20 -4.99 -1.84
CA SER A 187 24.88 -3.80 -1.04
C SER A 187 23.39 -3.51 -1.05
N LEU A 188 22.94 -2.76 -0.03
CA LEU A 188 21.56 -2.30 0.06
C LEU A 188 21.26 -1.33 -1.09
N LEU A 189 20.28 -1.67 -1.92
CA LEU A 189 19.83 -0.81 -3.01
C LEU A 189 19.02 0.38 -2.49
N SER A 190 19.05 1.50 -3.22
CA SER A 190 18.01 2.52 -3.04
C SER A 190 16.67 2.02 -3.58
N PHE A 191 15.56 2.56 -3.08
CA PHE A 191 14.22 2.25 -3.58
C PHE A 191 14.11 2.44 -5.11
N LYS A 192 14.68 3.54 -5.62
CA LYS A 192 14.75 3.85 -7.04
C LYS A 192 15.58 2.85 -7.85
N ALA A 193 16.75 2.45 -7.35
CA ALA A 193 17.60 1.46 -8.03
C ALA A 193 16.88 0.10 -8.14
N LEU A 194 16.19 -0.30 -7.07
CA LEU A 194 15.35 -1.50 -7.09
C LEU A 194 14.21 -1.36 -8.12
N GLN A 195 13.52 -0.21 -8.16
CA GLN A 195 12.49 0.05 -9.16
C GLN A 195 13.03 -0.07 -10.60
N ASP A 196 14.23 0.42 -10.86
CA ASP A 196 14.86 0.35 -12.18
C ASP A 196 15.14 -1.09 -12.62
N ILE A 197 15.56 -1.96 -11.71
CA ILE A 197 15.71 -3.41 -11.98
C ILE A 197 14.38 -4.01 -12.45
N PHE A 198 13.28 -3.72 -11.76
CA PHE A 198 11.95 -4.22 -12.15
C PHE A 198 11.49 -3.67 -13.51
N VAL A 199 11.75 -2.39 -13.77
CA VAL A 199 11.39 -1.74 -15.05
C VAL A 199 12.19 -2.34 -16.20
N GLN A 200 13.49 -2.58 -16.02
CA GLN A 200 14.36 -3.21 -17.01
C GLN A 200 13.96 -4.68 -17.26
N ALA A 201 13.49 -5.38 -16.23
CA ALA A 201 12.96 -6.73 -16.39
C ALA A 201 11.68 -6.78 -17.24
N ASN A 202 11.03 -5.64 -17.48
CA ASN A 202 9.85 -5.49 -18.35
C ASN A 202 8.76 -6.52 -18.06
N ILE A 203 8.47 -6.74 -16.77
CA ILE A 203 7.43 -7.68 -16.34
C ILE A 203 6.06 -7.11 -16.72
N ILE A 204 5.32 -7.88 -17.51
CA ILE A 204 3.97 -7.51 -17.95
C ILE A 204 3.10 -7.26 -16.71
N TYR A 205 2.32 -6.17 -16.73
CA TYR A 205 1.46 -5.71 -15.62
C TYR A 205 2.18 -5.08 -14.42
N LEU A 206 3.51 -4.95 -14.46
CA LEU A 206 4.29 -4.18 -13.49
C LEU A 206 4.92 -2.92 -14.13
N PRO A 207 4.12 -1.96 -14.64
CA PRO A 207 4.67 -0.70 -15.15
C PRO A 207 5.30 0.12 -14.01
N SER A 208 6.23 1.01 -14.35
CA SER A 208 7.02 1.81 -13.40
C SER A 208 6.17 2.56 -12.36
N THR A 209 5.02 3.11 -12.74
CA THR A 209 4.08 3.83 -11.86
C THR A 209 2.91 2.97 -11.36
N GLY A 210 2.95 1.66 -11.63
CA GLY A 210 1.90 0.71 -11.30
C GLY A 210 1.73 0.50 -9.79
N LEU A 211 0.48 0.24 -9.37
CA LEU A 211 0.18 -0.08 -7.97
C LEU A 211 0.89 -1.35 -7.51
N VAL A 212 0.83 -2.42 -8.30
CA VAL A 212 1.37 -3.73 -7.91
C VAL A 212 2.88 -3.68 -7.78
N LEU A 213 3.58 -3.02 -8.72
CA LEU A 213 5.02 -2.82 -8.62
C LEU A 213 5.39 -2.06 -7.35
N TRP A 214 4.74 -0.91 -7.09
CA TRP A 214 4.98 -0.14 -5.88
C TRP A 214 4.78 -0.97 -4.59
N LEU A 215 3.73 -1.79 -4.53
CA LEU A 215 3.48 -2.64 -3.38
C LEU A 215 4.60 -3.66 -3.15
N ILE A 216 5.06 -4.32 -4.22
CA ILE A 216 6.19 -5.26 -4.17
C ILE A 216 7.45 -4.53 -3.68
N LEU A 217 7.77 -3.36 -4.24
CA LEU A 217 8.94 -2.58 -3.83
C LEU A 217 8.86 -2.16 -2.36
N CYS A 218 7.67 -1.74 -1.89
CA CYS A 218 7.48 -1.44 -0.48
C CYS A 218 7.64 -2.69 0.39
N ASP A 219 7.12 -3.86 0.01
CA ASP A 219 7.37 -5.10 0.78
C ASP A 219 8.87 -5.36 0.87
N LEU A 220 9.57 -5.29 -0.26
CA LEU A 220 11.01 -5.50 -0.32
C LEU A 220 11.78 -4.51 0.56
N ALA A 221 11.33 -3.26 0.69
CA ALA A 221 11.91 -2.29 1.63
C ALA A 221 11.72 -2.72 3.10
N GLU A 222 10.55 -3.27 3.46
CA GLU A 222 10.28 -3.76 4.83
C GLU A 222 11.15 -4.98 5.19
N PHE A 223 11.45 -5.82 4.19
CA PHE A 223 12.40 -6.94 4.33
C PHE A 223 13.87 -6.53 4.12
N GLY A 224 14.11 -5.22 3.92
CA GLY A 224 15.44 -4.62 3.80
C GLY A 224 16.20 -4.97 2.52
N PHE A 225 15.52 -5.35 1.43
CA PHE A 225 16.17 -5.49 0.11
C PHE A 225 16.51 -4.13 -0.51
N CYS A 226 15.88 -3.05 -0.05
CA CYS A 226 16.22 -1.69 -0.41
C CYS A 226 15.93 -0.72 0.75
N THR A 227 16.35 0.54 0.58
CA THR A 227 15.94 1.63 1.47
C THR A 227 14.43 1.88 1.38
N GLN A 228 13.86 2.45 2.45
CA GLN A 228 12.47 2.93 2.43
C GLN A 228 12.25 3.99 1.32
N PRO A 229 11.04 4.08 0.74
CA PRO A 229 10.74 5.07 -0.28
C PRO A 229 10.84 6.48 0.29
N THR A 230 11.29 7.41 -0.54
CA THR A 230 11.37 8.83 -0.24
C THR A 230 10.16 9.58 -0.81
N ILE A 231 9.98 10.84 -0.42
CA ILE A 231 8.97 11.72 -1.04
C ILE A 231 9.20 11.84 -2.55
N GLU A 232 10.45 11.78 -3.00
CA GLU A 232 10.75 11.82 -4.44
C GLU A 232 10.25 10.58 -5.18
N ASP A 233 10.38 9.40 -4.58
CA ASP A 233 9.84 8.16 -5.14
C ASP A 233 8.31 8.23 -5.23
N LEU A 234 7.65 8.81 -4.21
CA LEU A 234 6.21 9.04 -4.24
C LEU A 234 5.82 10.02 -5.33
N VAL A 235 6.48 11.19 -5.44
CA VAL A 235 6.22 12.17 -6.50
C VAL A 235 6.36 11.53 -7.90
N THR A 236 7.42 10.73 -8.10
CA THR A 236 7.63 9.97 -9.34
C THR A 236 6.48 9.00 -9.61
N LYS A 237 6.00 8.30 -8.59
CA LYS A 237 4.83 7.41 -8.67
C LYS A 237 3.54 8.16 -9.01
N LEU A 238 3.32 9.35 -8.44
CA LEU A 238 2.16 10.19 -8.76
C LEU A 238 2.17 10.63 -10.23
N GLY A 239 3.36 10.74 -10.82
CA GLY A 239 3.59 11.22 -12.17
C GLY A 239 3.66 12.75 -12.22
N SER A 240 3.89 13.29 -13.42
CA SER A 240 4.06 14.74 -13.62
C SER A 240 2.73 15.49 -13.58
N PRO A 241 2.64 16.62 -12.85
CA PRO A 241 1.53 17.56 -12.97
C PRO A 241 1.53 18.26 -14.36
N PRO A 242 0.41 18.88 -14.77
CA PRO A 242 -0.86 18.98 -14.03
C PRO A 242 -1.55 17.62 -13.96
N TYR A 243 -2.02 17.25 -12.78
CA TYR A 243 -2.87 16.08 -12.64
C TYR A 243 -4.16 16.36 -13.40
N VAL A 244 -4.51 15.50 -14.36
CA VAL A 244 -5.77 15.64 -15.10
C VAL A 244 -6.75 14.61 -14.56
N LYS A 245 -7.98 15.03 -14.24
CA LYS A 245 -9.10 14.12 -13.98
C LYS A 245 -9.31 13.25 -15.23
N LYS A 246 -8.74 12.04 -15.24
CA LYS A 246 -9.00 11.09 -16.34
C LYS A 246 -10.49 10.74 -16.32
N LYS A 247 -11.14 10.81 -17.49
CA LYS A 247 -12.52 10.30 -17.68
C LYS A 247 -12.61 8.86 -17.14
N LYS A 248 -13.77 8.53 -16.53
CA LYS A 248 -14.10 7.20 -15.98
C LYS A 248 -13.54 6.09 -16.88
N GLY A 249 -12.72 5.19 -16.33
CA GLY A 249 -12.21 4.01 -17.03
C GLY A 249 -10.68 3.88 -17.12
N LYS A 250 -9.91 4.98 -17.06
CA LYS A 250 -8.43 4.94 -17.07
C LYS A 250 -7.86 5.23 -15.68
N GLY A 251 -8.14 4.34 -14.73
CA GLY A 251 -7.78 4.44 -13.30
C GLY A 251 -6.56 5.33 -13.01
N GLY A 252 -6.82 6.58 -12.62
CA GLY A 252 -5.79 7.42 -12.00
C GLY A 252 -5.30 6.77 -10.70
N SER A 253 -4.03 7.01 -10.34
CA SER A 253 -3.46 6.47 -9.12
C SER A 253 -4.33 6.87 -7.93
N GLY A 254 -4.58 5.93 -7.01
CA GLY A 254 -5.38 6.18 -5.80
C GLY A 254 -4.94 7.44 -5.05
N PRO A 255 -3.64 7.72 -4.89
CA PRO A 255 -3.20 8.91 -4.16
C PRO A 255 -3.55 10.22 -4.88
N VAL A 256 -3.42 10.28 -6.21
CA VAL A 256 -3.80 11.48 -6.99
C VAL A 256 -5.29 11.78 -6.82
N LYS A 257 -6.14 10.74 -6.77
CA LYS A 257 -7.56 10.93 -6.45
C LYS A 257 -7.77 11.46 -5.03
N GLY A 258 -6.95 11.04 -4.07
CA GLY A 258 -6.97 11.56 -2.70
C GLY A 258 -6.69 13.06 -2.68
N LEU A 259 -5.64 13.51 -3.36
CA LEU A 259 -5.30 14.93 -3.50
C LEU A 259 -6.48 15.74 -4.09
N PHE A 260 -7.13 15.21 -5.14
CA PHE A 260 -8.31 15.85 -5.73
C PHE A 260 -9.54 15.93 -4.81
N VAL A 261 -9.69 14.98 -3.88
CA VAL A 261 -10.76 15.02 -2.89
C VAL A 261 -10.50 16.16 -1.92
N VAL A 262 -9.27 16.28 -1.40
CA VAL A 262 -8.88 17.36 -0.50
C VAL A 262 -9.11 18.73 -1.14
N GLU A 263 -8.68 18.89 -2.41
CA GLU A 263 -8.93 20.11 -3.18
C GLU A 263 -10.42 20.49 -3.20
N GLN A 264 -11.30 19.53 -3.46
CA GLN A 264 -12.75 19.75 -3.56
C GLN A 264 -13.44 19.99 -2.22
N SER A 265 -12.92 19.42 -1.13
CA SER A 265 -13.46 19.60 0.21
C SER A 265 -12.90 20.82 0.95
N SER A 266 -11.79 21.39 0.47
CA SER A 266 -11.15 22.56 1.08
C SER A 266 -12.13 23.74 1.17
N LYS A 267 -12.31 24.27 2.39
CA LYS A 267 -13.16 25.45 2.63
C LYS A 267 -12.44 26.70 2.12
N GLY A 268 -12.58 26.97 0.83
CA GLY A 268 -11.89 28.06 0.14
C GLY A 268 -11.62 27.80 -1.34
N GLY A 269 -11.87 26.57 -1.82
CA GLY A 269 -11.56 26.20 -3.20
C GLY A 269 -10.06 26.26 -3.48
N HIS A 270 -9.24 25.94 -2.47
CA HIS A 270 -7.80 25.90 -2.59
C HIS A 270 -7.44 24.81 -3.59
N LYS A 271 -7.16 25.24 -4.83
CA LYS A 271 -6.70 24.35 -5.89
C LYS A 271 -5.44 23.66 -5.45
N ILE A 272 -5.19 22.45 -5.95
CA ILE A 272 -3.88 21.79 -5.76
C ILE A 272 -2.81 22.81 -6.19
N PRO A 273 -2.01 23.38 -5.26
CA PRO A 273 -1.12 24.50 -5.60
C PRO A 273 0.06 24.03 -6.46
N TYR A 274 0.22 22.71 -6.60
CA TYR A 274 1.32 22.07 -7.28
C TYR A 274 1.08 21.92 -8.79
N SER A 275 1.17 23.04 -9.50
CA SER A 275 1.30 23.04 -10.96
C SER A 275 2.63 22.46 -11.45
N THR A 276 3.60 22.29 -10.55
CA THR A 276 4.95 21.77 -10.84
C THR A 276 5.30 20.59 -9.95
N THR A 277 6.17 19.71 -10.45
CA THR A 277 6.71 18.56 -9.69
C THR A 277 7.39 19.01 -8.40
N GLN A 278 8.14 20.12 -8.43
CA GLN A 278 8.80 20.67 -7.26
C GLN A 278 7.80 21.16 -6.20
N GLY A 279 6.68 21.75 -6.62
CA GLY A 279 5.60 22.12 -5.72
C GLY A 279 5.06 20.90 -4.98
N VAL A 280 4.74 19.82 -5.72
CA VAL A 280 4.20 18.57 -5.13
C VAL A 280 5.19 18.02 -4.11
N ARG A 281 6.47 17.96 -4.47
CA ARG A 281 7.55 17.50 -3.59
C ARG A 281 7.59 18.29 -2.30
N ASN A 282 7.65 19.62 -2.38
CA ASN A 282 7.76 20.49 -1.20
C ASN A 282 6.55 20.35 -0.29
N GLY A 283 5.34 20.39 -0.85
CA GLY A 283 4.11 20.28 -0.08
C GLY A 283 3.96 18.93 0.60
N LEU A 284 4.21 17.82 -0.12
CA LEU A 284 4.17 16.49 0.48
C LEU A 284 5.24 16.30 1.55
N SER A 285 6.45 16.84 1.36
CA SER A 285 7.50 16.81 2.40
C SER A 285 7.07 17.55 3.66
N GLN A 286 6.51 18.75 3.54
CA GLN A 286 6.04 19.53 4.71
C GLN A 286 4.93 18.80 5.46
N VAL A 287 3.94 18.28 4.72
CA VAL A 287 2.83 17.51 5.30
C VAL A 287 3.36 16.24 5.97
N PHE A 288 4.27 15.51 5.33
CA PHE A 288 4.86 14.30 5.88
C PHE A 288 5.58 14.56 7.21
N GLU A 289 6.46 15.57 7.26
CA GLU A 289 7.16 15.92 8.49
C GLU A 289 6.21 16.38 9.60
N ALA A 290 5.18 17.16 9.28
CA ALA A 290 4.17 17.58 10.25
C ALA A 290 3.35 16.39 10.80
N LEU A 291 3.08 15.38 9.98
CA LEU A 291 2.32 14.18 10.38
C LEU A 291 3.10 13.29 11.34
N LYS A 292 4.42 13.20 11.22
CA LYS A 292 5.26 12.32 12.03
C LYS A 292 5.03 12.50 13.53
N PHE A 293 4.83 13.74 13.98
CA PHE A 293 4.52 14.03 15.39
C PHE A 293 3.32 13.22 15.93
N HIS A 294 2.28 12.99 15.13
CA HIS A 294 1.11 12.21 15.52
C HIS A 294 1.16 10.75 15.06
N LEU A 295 1.74 10.50 13.88
CA LEU A 295 1.66 9.20 13.23
C LEU A 295 2.83 8.28 13.58
N ASP A 296 3.99 8.77 13.99
CA ASP A 296 5.09 7.90 14.43
C ASP A 296 4.71 7.10 15.67
N PRO A 297 4.17 7.69 16.77
CA PRO A 297 3.72 6.90 17.92
C PRO A 297 2.63 5.88 17.56
N MET A 298 1.68 6.26 16.70
CA MET A 298 0.61 5.39 16.25
C MET A 298 1.13 4.24 15.36
N SER A 299 2.09 4.54 14.49
CA SER A 299 2.72 3.55 13.62
C SER A 299 3.59 2.59 14.43
N GLN A 300 4.31 3.08 15.45
CA GLN A 300 5.08 2.24 16.36
C GLN A 300 4.18 1.25 17.11
N GLU A 301 3.04 1.73 17.64
CA GLU A 301 2.04 0.88 18.31
C GLU A 301 1.48 -0.21 17.38
N LEU A 302 1.15 0.13 16.14
CA LEU A 302 0.40 -0.75 15.23
C LEU A 302 1.26 -1.61 14.32
N GLN A 303 2.43 -1.11 13.94
CA GLN A 303 3.32 -1.69 12.93
C GLN A 303 4.71 -2.03 13.46
N GLY A 304 5.07 -1.56 14.66
CA GLY A 304 6.42 -1.74 15.24
C GLY A 304 7.51 -0.92 14.56
N ARG A 305 7.14 0.14 13.81
CA ARG A 305 8.06 1.07 13.15
C ARG A 305 7.45 2.44 12.94
N ASP A 306 8.30 3.44 12.68
CA ASP A 306 7.88 4.81 12.35
C ASP A 306 7.03 4.87 11.08
N PHE A 307 6.30 5.98 10.92
CA PHE A 307 5.46 6.23 9.75
C PHE A 307 6.33 6.50 8.53
N THR A 308 6.08 5.81 7.42
CA THR A 308 6.90 5.91 6.20
C THR A 308 6.16 6.55 5.05
N VAL A 309 6.88 6.91 3.98
CA VAL A 309 6.26 7.41 2.74
C VAL A 309 5.38 6.35 2.08
N ALA A 310 5.65 5.06 2.30
CA ALA A 310 4.76 3.99 1.87
C ALA A 310 3.39 4.07 2.57
N ASP A 311 3.37 4.39 3.87
CA ASP A 311 2.14 4.60 4.62
C ASP A 311 1.43 5.88 4.16
N LEU A 312 2.17 6.97 3.91
CA LEU A 312 1.61 8.20 3.34
C LEU A 312 0.88 7.92 2.02
N GLU A 313 1.51 7.21 1.08
CA GLU A 313 0.89 6.81 -0.18
C GLU A 313 -0.39 6.02 0.04
N HIS A 314 -0.36 5.09 1.00
CA HIS A 314 -1.46 4.21 1.27
C HIS A 314 -2.64 4.95 1.90
N VAL A 315 -2.38 5.89 2.81
CA VAL A 315 -3.39 6.76 3.41
C VAL A 315 -4.02 7.68 2.36
N LEU A 316 -3.21 8.27 1.47
CA LEU A 316 -3.71 9.10 0.35
C LEU A 316 -4.69 8.31 -0.54
N CYS A 317 -4.40 7.04 -0.82
CA CYS A 317 -5.33 6.16 -1.54
C CYS A 317 -6.68 5.99 -0.84
N LYS A 318 -6.69 6.06 0.49
CA LYS A 318 -7.87 5.80 1.32
C LYS A 318 -8.76 7.04 1.47
N ILE A 319 -8.20 8.26 1.41
CA ILE A 319 -8.98 9.51 1.35
C ILE A 319 -10.05 9.42 0.26
N ALA A 320 -9.64 9.04 -0.96
CA ALA A 320 -10.56 8.88 -2.09
C ALA A 320 -11.61 7.79 -1.90
N ARG A 321 -11.31 6.75 -1.10
CA ARG A 321 -12.26 5.66 -0.81
C ARG A 321 -13.26 6.08 0.24
N CYS A 322 -12.83 6.83 1.26
CA CYS A 322 -13.71 7.39 2.27
C CYS A 322 -14.72 8.36 1.64
N ALA A 323 -14.26 9.24 0.75
CA ALA A 323 -15.15 10.20 0.06
C ALA A 323 -16.14 9.55 -0.93
N GLY A 324 -15.87 8.32 -1.39
CA GLY A 324 -16.73 7.58 -2.31
C GLY A 324 -17.76 6.66 -1.64
N ASN A 325 -17.77 6.58 -0.31
CA ASN A 325 -18.77 5.84 0.49
C ASN A 325 -19.86 6.78 1.03
#